data_AF-A0A9W6JWB5-F1
#
_entry.id   AF-A0A9W6JWB5-F1
#
_cell.length_a   1.000
_cell.length_b   1.000
_cell.length_c   1.000
_cell.angle_alpha   90.00
_cell.angle_beta   90.00
_cell.angle_gamma   90.00
#
_symmetry.space_group_name_H-M   'P 1'
#
loop_
_entity.id
_entity.type
_entity.pdbx_description
1 polymer ?
#
loop_
_entity_poly.entity_id
_entity_poly.type
_entity_poly.pdbx_seq_one_letter_code
_entity_poly.pdbx_strand_id
1 'polypeptide(L)'
;MRYHASKFACDACSLKPQCCPNTPARKILRSIHEGARDMARDIVQTDAYVVSRRERKKVEMLFAHLKRILRLDRLRLREPNGARDEFHLAAAAQNLRKLAKLLPNGPQIRPA
;
A
#
# COMPACT_ATOMS: atom_id res chain seq x y z
N MET A 1 16.13 4.38 -20.75
CA MET A 1 17.46 4.88 -21.18
C MET A 1 18.55 3.94 -20.70
N ARG A 2 19.51 3.62 -21.57
CA ARG A 2 20.65 2.74 -21.26
C ARG A 2 21.90 3.58 -21.08
N TYR A 3 22.54 3.46 -19.92
CA TYR A 3 23.81 4.10 -19.62
C TYR A 3 24.89 3.02 -19.54
N HIS A 4 25.99 3.23 -20.26
CA HIS A 4 27.09 2.30 -20.36
C HIS A 4 28.41 3.02 -20.13
N ALA A 5 29.25 2.47 -19.25
CA ALA A 5 30.64 2.88 -19.15
C ALA A 5 31.47 2.17 -20.22
N SER A 6 32.57 2.80 -20.66
CA SER A 6 33.54 2.13 -21.53
C SER A 6 34.33 1.09 -20.73
N LYS A 7 34.73 0.00 -21.40
CA LYS A 7 35.58 -1.02 -20.77
C LYS A 7 36.89 -0.43 -20.25
N PHE A 8 37.55 0.40 -21.05
CA PHE A 8 38.82 1.05 -20.70
C PHE A 8 38.70 1.85 -19.38
N ALA A 9 37.65 2.65 -19.23
CA ALA A 9 37.41 3.40 -18.00
C ALA A 9 37.11 2.48 -16.80
N CYS A 10 36.36 1.39 -17.02
CA CYS A 10 36.11 0.41 -15.97
C CYS A 10 37.38 -0.36 -15.57
N ASP A 11 38.24 -0.73 -16.50
CA ASP A 11 39.45 -1.52 -16.25
C ASP A 11 40.43 -0.78 -15.31
N ALA A 12 40.54 0.54 -15.43
CA ALA A 12 41.33 1.38 -14.54
C ALA A 12 40.63 1.71 -13.19
N CYS A 13 39.36 1.33 -13.01
CA CYS A 13 38.57 1.70 -11.84
C CYS A 13 38.72 0.69 -10.70
N SER A 14 39.22 1.15 -9.54
CA SER A 14 39.40 0.34 -8.33
C SER A 14 38.10 -0.26 -7.77
N LEU A 15 36.95 0.35 -8.08
CA LEU A 15 35.62 -0.13 -7.66
C LEU A 15 35.00 -1.16 -8.62
N LYS A 16 35.63 -1.45 -9.77
CA LYS A 16 35.11 -2.42 -10.76
C LYS A 16 34.76 -3.78 -10.13
N PRO A 17 35.58 -4.39 -9.26
CA PRO A 17 35.25 -5.67 -8.64
C PRO A 17 33.94 -5.65 -7.84
N GLN A 18 33.60 -4.51 -7.22
CA GLN A 18 32.36 -4.36 -6.45
C GLN A 18 31.17 -3.98 -7.33
N CYS A 19 31.38 -3.08 -8.30
CA CYS A 19 30.31 -2.50 -9.10
C CYS A 19 29.86 -3.40 -10.26
N CYS A 20 30.79 -4.18 -10.84
CA CYS A 20 30.59 -4.96 -12.06
C CYS A 20 31.33 -6.31 -11.98
N PRO A 21 31.04 -7.16 -10.98
CA PRO A 21 31.83 -8.37 -10.73
C PRO A 21 31.84 -9.36 -11.91
N ASN A 22 30.71 -9.47 -12.61
CA ASN A 22 30.49 -10.47 -13.65
C ASN A 22 30.39 -9.87 -15.06
N THR A 23 30.71 -8.58 -15.23
CA THR A 23 30.57 -7.89 -16.52
C THR A 23 31.81 -7.05 -16.84
N PRO A 24 32.17 -6.93 -18.13
CA PRO A 24 33.39 -6.23 -18.53
C PRO A 24 33.32 -4.71 -18.25
N ALA A 25 32.10 -4.14 -18.20
CA ALA A 25 31.88 -2.72 -17.93
C ALA A 25 30.50 -2.49 -17.30
N ARG A 26 30.34 -1.36 -16.60
CA ARG A 26 29.08 -0.98 -15.95
C ARG A 26 27.99 -0.70 -16.95
N LYS A 27 26.82 -1.32 -16.72
CA LYS A 27 25.60 -1.09 -17.49
C LYS A 27 24.47 -0.77 -16.52
N ILE A 28 23.80 0.37 -16.70
CA ILE A 28 22.65 0.77 -15.90
C ILE A 28 21.47 0.98 -16.84
N LEU A 29 20.40 0.23 -16.60
CA LEU A 29 19.12 0.49 -17.24
C LEU A 29 18.31 1.43 -16.34
N ARG A 30 18.02 2.64 -16.83
CA ARG A 30 17.10 3.56 -16.18
C ARG A 30 15.80 3.63 -16.97
N SER A 31 14.67 3.76 -16.28
CA SER A 31 13.39 3.98 -16.96
C SER A 31 13.36 5.35 -17.63
N ILE A 32 12.50 5.54 -18.62
CA ILE A 32 12.16 6.90 -19.09
C ILE A 32 11.37 7.67 -18.03
N HIS A 33 10.69 6.96 -17.13
CA HIS A 33 9.96 7.51 -15.99
C HIS A 33 10.77 7.46 -14.70
N GLU A 34 12.11 7.44 -14.78
CA GLU A 34 12.94 7.30 -13.59
C GLU A 34 12.74 8.46 -12.62
N GLY A 35 12.59 9.69 -13.11
CA GLY A 35 12.34 10.86 -12.24
C GLY A 35 11.07 10.71 -11.40
N ALA A 36 10.01 10.11 -11.95
CA ALA A 36 8.79 9.81 -11.18
C ALA A 36 9.02 8.74 -10.10
N ARG A 37 9.90 7.76 -10.37
CA ARG A 37 10.27 6.74 -9.39
C ARG A 37 11.18 7.31 -8.30
N ASP A 38 12.11 8.17 -8.66
CA ASP A 38 12.99 8.88 -7.73
C ASP A 38 12.14 9.74 -6.78
N MET A 39 11.23 10.56 -7.33
CA MET A 39 10.24 11.31 -6.54
C MET A 39 9.44 10.41 -5.59
N ALA A 40 8.95 9.27 -6.06
CA ALA A 40 8.22 8.34 -5.21
C ALA A 40 9.11 7.79 -4.08
N ARG A 41 10.37 7.45 -4.34
CA ARG A 41 11.32 6.99 -3.31
C ARG A 41 11.61 8.08 -2.29
N ASP A 42 11.77 9.33 -2.73
CA ASP A 42 12.02 10.47 -1.85
C ASP A 42 10.83 10.71 -0.92
N ILE A 43 9.60 10.66 -1.45
CA ILE A 43 8.37 10.75 -0.65
C ILE A 43 8.34 9.65 0.41
N VAL A 44 8.73 8.40 0.07
CA VAL A 44 8.73 7.28 1.02
C VAL A 44 9.60 7.54 2.25
N GLN A 45 10.69 8.31 2.11
CA GLN A 45 11.60 8.62 3.22
C GLN A 45 11.06 9.69 4.17
N THR A 46 9.98 10.38 3.81
CA THR A 46 9.43 11.45 4.66
C THR A 46 8.62 10.91 5.83
N ASP A 47 8.69 11.59 6.98
CA ASP A 47 7.87 11.26 8.15
C ASP A 47 6.36 11.37 7.85
N ALA A 48 5.98 12.36 7.03
CA ALA A 48 4.61 12.53 6.55
C ALA A 48 4.11 11.29 5.82
N TYR A 49 4.95 10.66 4.99
CA TYR A 49 4.61 9.41 4.32
C TYR A 49 4.46 8.26 5.31
N VAL A 50 5.33 8.15 6.32
CA VAL A 50 5.22 7.10 7.35
C VAL A 50 3.89 7.19 8.08
N VAL A 51 3.47 8.41 8.47
CA VAL A 51 2.16 8.65 9.09
C VAL A 51 1.03 8.30 8.12
N SER A 52 1.05 8.85 6.91
CA SER A 52 0.05 8.56 5.87
C SER A 52 -0.10 7.06 5.61
N ARG A 53 1.02 6.32 5.53
CA ARG A 53 1.03 4.86 5.35
C ARG A 53 0.34 4.15 6.51
N ARG A 54 0.60 4.57 7.75
CA ARG A 54 -0.06 3.97 8.94
C ARG A 54 -1.57 4.22 8.90
N GLU A 55 -2.01 5.42 8.55
CA GLU A 55 -3.43 5.75 8.42
C GLU A 55 -4.11 4.96 7.29
N ARG A 56 -3.49 4.87 6.11
CA ARG A 56 -4.02 4.05 4.99
C ARG A 56 -4.19 2.59 5.38
N LYS A 57 -3.24 2.00 6.12
CA LYS A 57 -3.37 0.62 6.60
C LYS A 57 -4.60 0.42 7.48
N LYS A 58 -4.99 1.41 8.31
CA LYS A 58 -6.22 1.31 9.11
C LYS A 58 -7.45 1.20 8.19
N VAL A 59 -7.50 2.01 7.14
CA VAL A 59 -8.58 1.97 6.14
C VAL A 59 -8.57 0.66 5.35
N GLU A 60 -7.42 0.24 4.81
CA GLU A 60 -7.25 -1.02 4.08
C GLU A 60 -7.73 -2.22 4.89
N MET A 61 -7.42 -2.25 6.19
CA MET A 61 -7.89 -3.31 7.10
C MET A 61 -9.40 -3.29 7.32
N LEU A 62 -10.04 -2.12 7.35
CA LEU A 62 -11.51 -2.02 7.43
C LEU A 62 -12.15 -2.66 6.19
N PHE A 63 -11.66 -2.34 4.98
CA PHE A 63 -12.14 -2.97 3.75
C PHE A 63 -11.86 -4.47 3.69
N ALA A 64 -10.71 -4.92 4.21
CA ALA A 64 -10.43 -6.35 4.32
C ALA A 64 -11.43 -7.06 5.25
N HIS A 65 -11.80 -6.44 6.37
CA HIS A 65 -12.82 -6.95 7.27
C HIS A 65 -14.23 -6.93 6.66
N LEU A 66 -14.60 -5.89 5.90
CA LEU A 66 -15.88 -5.83 5.18
C LEU A 66 -16.03 -7.06 4.27
N LYS A 67 -15.00 -7.37 3.47
CA LYS A 67 -15.02 -8.53 2.56
C LYS A 67 -14.99 -9.86 3.33
N ARG A 68 -14.05 -10.04 4.27
CA ARG A 68 -13.85 -11.36 4.91
C ARG A 68 -14.89 -11.70 5.97
N ILE A 69 -15.41 -10.70 6.68
CA ILE A 69 -16.27 -10.91 7.86
C ILE A 69 -17.73 -10.60 7.52
N LEU A 70 -18.01 -9.46 6.89
CA LEU A 70 -19.36 -9.11 6.47
C LEU A 70 -19.74 -9.70 5.10
N ARG A 71 -18.79 -10.38 4.42
CA ARG A 71 -19.01 -11.05 3.12
C ARG A 71 -19.55 -10.10 2.05
N LEU A 72 -19.14 -8.84 2.11
CA LEU A 72 -19.46 -7.82 1.10
C LEU A 72 -18.56 -8.00 -0.12
N ASP A 73 -18.73 -9.11 -0.83
CA ASP A 73 -17.94 -9.46 -2.02
C ASP A 73 -18.58 -8.95 -3.32
N ARG A 74 -19.88 -8.63 -3.28
CA ARG A 74 -20.63 -8.07 -4.41
C ARG A 74 -21.73 -7.14 -3.91
N LEU A 75 -21.93 -6.04 -4.63
CA LEU A 75 -23.05 -5.13 -4.43
C LEU A 75 -24.32 -5.74 -5.04
N ARG A 76 -25.43 -5.66 -4.31
CA ARG A 76 -26.73 -6.20 -4.71
C ARG A 76 -27.59 -5.16 -5.44
N LEU A 77 -27.46 -3.90 -5.07
CA LEU A 77 -28.14 -2.76 -5.64
C LEU A 77 -27.37 -2.25 -6.86
N ARG A 78 -28.12 -1.87 -7.89
CA ARG A 78 -27.56 -1.24 -9.09
C ARG A 78 -27.43 0.26 -8.89
N GLU A 79 -26.67 0.89 -9.78
CA GLU A 79 -26.38 2.32 -9.81
C GLU A 79 -25.45 2.83 -8.68
N PRO A 80 -24.77 3.97 -8.87
CA PRO A 80 -23.89 4.55 -7.87
C PRO A 80 -24.57 4.82 -6.51
N ASN A 81 -25.86 5.15 -6.52
CA ASN A 81 -26.64 5.34 -5.29
C ASN A 81 -26.82 4.02 -4.53
N GLY A 82 -27.14 2.93 -5.23
CA GLY A 82 -27.23 1.61 -4.60
C GLY A 82 -25.91 1.16 -3.97
N ALA A 83 -24.79 1.38 -4.68
CA ALA A 83 -23.46 1.13 -4.15
C ALA A 83 -23.18 1.94 -2.87
N ARG A 84 -23.50 3.24 -2.90
CA ARG A 84 -23.33 4.14 -1.76
C ARG A 84 -24.09 3.66 -0.53
N ASP A 85 -25.35 3.28 -0.70
CA ASP A 85 -26.21 2.85 0.41
C ASP A 85 -25.72 1.54 1.03
N GLU A 86 -25.33 0.56 0.21
CA GLU A 86 -24.75 -0.69 0.70
C GLU A 86 -23.46 -0.47 1.49
N PHE A 87 -22.58 0.41 1.02
CA PHE A 87 -21.34 0.73 1.75
C PHE A 87 -21.62 1.45 3.07
N HIS A 88 -22.61 2.36 3.13
CA HIS A 88 -23.00 3.01 4.39
C HIS A 88 -23.55 2.02 5.41
N LEU A 89 -24.42 1.10 4.98
CA LEU A 89 -24.94 0.04 5.86
C LEU A 89 -23.82 -0.89 6.35
N ALA A 90 -22.91 -1.30 5.47
CA ALA A 90 -21.79 -2.16 5.84
C ALA A 90 -20.83 -1.46 6.81
N ALA A 91 -20.56 -0.17 6.60
CA ALA A 91 -19.76 0.65 7.51
C ALA A 91 -20.43 0.80 8.88
N ALA A 92 -21.75 1.03 8.92
CA ALA A 92 -22.52 1.10 10.16
C ALA A 92 -22.41 -0.23 10.94
N ALA A 93 -22.63 -1.37 10.29
CA ALA A 93 -22.50 -2.68 10.92
C ALA A 93 -21.07 -2.92 11.46
N GLN A 94 -20.04 -2.53 10.70
CA GLN A 94 -18.66 -2.64 11.14
C GLN A 94 -18.35 -1.76 12.37
N ASN A 95 -18.88 -0.54 12.40
CA ASN A 95 -18.74 0.39 13.52
C ASN A 95 -19.43 -0.13 14.78
N LEU A 96 -20.65 -0.66 14.65
CA LEU A 96 -21.38 -1.30 15.76
C LEU A 96 -20.60 -2.49 16.33
N ARG A 97 -20.03 -3.34 15.47
CA ARG A 97 -19.18 -4.46 15.90
C ARG A 97 -17.91 -4.00 16.62
N LYS A 98 -17.34 -2.86 16.23
CA LYS A 98 -16.18 -2.28 16.92
C LYS A 98 -16.59 -1.72 18.28
N LEU A 99 -17.70 -0.98 18.37
CA LEU A 99 -18.24 -0.47 19.63
C LEU A 99 -18.52 -1.60 20.63
N ALA A 100 -19.15 -2.69 20.18
CA ALA A 100 -19.44 -3.85 21.02
C ALA A 100 -18.17 -4.48 21.66
N LYS A 101 -17.00 -4.35 21.02
CA LYS A 101 -15.71 -4.84 21.58
C LYS A 101 -15.07 -3.87 22.57
N LEU A 102 -15.42 -2.59 22.52
CA LEU A 102 -14.86 -1.56 23.41
C LEU A 102 -15.63 -1.48 24.73
N LEU A 103 -16.84 -2.05 24.79
CA LEU A 103 -17.63 -2.11 26.01
C LEU A 103 -17.03 -3.17 26.95
N PRO A 104 -16.60 -2.82 28.19
CA PRO A 104 -15.88 -3.71 29.10
C PRO A 104 -16.73 -4.88 29.62
N ASN A 105 -18.06 -4.73 29.62
CA ASN A 105 -19.03 -5.78 29.85
C ASN A 105 -19.95 -5.78 28.62
N GLY A 106 -19.99 -6.88 27.85
CA GLY A 106 -20.83 -6.99 26.65
C GLY A 106 -22.30 -6.61 26.93
N PRO A 107 -23.12 -6.34 25.89
CA PRO A 107 -24.49 -5.89 26.08
C PRO A 107 -25.22 -6.86 27.03
N GLN A 108 -25.65 -6.36 28.19
CA GLN A 108 -26.51 -7.12 29.09
C GLN A 108 -27.85 -7.28 28.39
N ILE A 109 -28.02 -8.41 27.71
CA ILE A 109 -29.31 -8.81 27.14
C ILE A 109 -30.21 -9.07 28.36
N ARG A 110 -31.02 -8.09 28.73
CA ARG A 110 -32.09 -8.31 29.70
C ARG A 110 -33.14 -9.17 29.00
N PRO A 111 -33.51 -10.34 29.54
CA PRO A 111 -34.59 -11.13 28.96
C PRO A 111 -35.89 -10.33 28.99
N ALA A 112 -36.72 -10.54 27.96
CA ALA A 112 -38.05 -9.97 27.84
C ALA A 112 -38.98 -10.47 28.96
#